data_AF-R6U0R1-F1
#
_entry.id   AF-R6U0R1-F1
#
_cell.length_a   1.000
_cell.length_b   1.000
_cell.length_c   1.000
_cell.angle_alpha   90.00
_cell.angle_beta   90.00
_cell.angle_gamma   90.00
#
_symmetry.space_group_name_H-M   'P 1'
#
loop_
_entity.id
_entity.type
_entity.pdbx_description
1 polymer ?
#
loop_
_entity_poly.entity_id
_entity_poly.type
_entity_poly.pdbx_seq_one_letter_code
_entity_poly.pdbx_strand_id
1 'polypeptide(L)'
;MSLGYGGWCYIAVQDEQTVIYQYGSYNLNDSNYCNAERVCDGTITIDKESLVEPEIHEKLKRFPNGKKKLMVKRIVKDVPYKNLFENGKIQIQNSKNCWQKSVDGNDYIAWHLIWNIFSEYQKNGIIPDKMSYNV
;
A
#
# COMPACT_ATOMS: atom_id res chain seq x y z
N MET A 1 19.32 15.68 3.03
CA MET A 1 18.94 14.26 3.17
C MET A 1 18.36 13.85 1.83
N SER A 2 19.14 13.16 1.01
CA SER A 2 18.68 12.63 -0.28
C SER A 2 17.78 11.42 0.00
N LEU A 3 16.62 11.36 -0.66
CA LEU A 3 15.82 10.14 -0.75
C LEU A 3 16.68 9.12 -1.51
N GLY A 4 17.39 8.26 -0.79
CA GLY A 4 18.30 7.28 -1.36
C GLY A 4 17.56 6.27 -2.23
N TYR A 5 16.32 5.92 -1.86
CA TYR A 5 15.50 4.97 -2.61
C TYR A 5 14.05 5.02 -2.25
N GLY A 6 13.24 4.40 -3.10
CA GLY A 6 11.81 4.38 -2.90
C GLY A 6 11.07 3.82 -4.09
N GLY A 7 9.79 4.12 -4.11
CA GLY A 7 8.92 3.85 -5.23
C GLY A 7 7.60 4.58 -5.11
N TRP A 8 6.85 4.54 -6.20
CA TRP A 8 5.51 5.06 -6.28
C TRP A 8 4.63 4.06 -7.00
N CYS A 9 3.35 4.07 -6.69
CA CYS A 9 2.34 3.33 -7.40
C CYS A 9 1.08 4.16 -7.61
N TYR A 10 0.29 3.76 -8.61
CA TYR A 10 -1.04 4.27 -8.86
C TYR A 10 -1.93 3.14 -9.36
N ILE A 11 -3.24 3.28 -9.15
CA ILE A 11 -4.24 2.34 -9.67
C ILE A 11 -4.24 2.43 -11.20
N ALA A 12 -3.89 1.33 -11.86
CA ALA A 12 -3.97 1.20 -13.31
C ALA A 12 -5.33 0.62 -13.73
N VAL A 13 -5.83 -0.38 -13.00
CA VAL A 13 -7.12 -1.02 -13.24
C VAL A 13 -7.77 -1.34 -11.91
N GLN A 14 -9.08 -1.12 -11.81
CA GLN A 14 -9.88 -1.52 -10.67
C GLN A 14 -11.20 -2.06 -11.18
N ASP A 15 -11.49 -3.33 -10.88
CA ASP A 15 -12.78 -3.95 -11.16
C ASP A 15 -13.55 -4.16 -9.85
N GLU A 16 -14.56 -5.03 -9.80
CA GLU A 16 -15.32 -5.30 -8.56
C GLU A 16 -14.50 -6.09 -7.53
N GLN A 17 -13.67 -7.03 -7.97
CA GLN A 17 -12.99 -8.04 -7.13
C GLN A 17 -11.52 -7.70 -6.86
N THR A 18 -10.85 -7.00 -7.78
CA THR A 18 -9.41 -6.79 -7.79
C THR A 18 -9.06 -5.33 -8.03
N VAL A 19 -7.89 -4.96 -7.53
CA VAL A 19 -7.22 -3.70 -7.84
C VAL A 19 -5.80 -3.99 -8.29
N ILE A 20 -5.42 -3.40 -9.42
CA ILE A 20 -4.12 -3.55 -10.04
C ILE A 20 -3.43 -2.19 -9.99
N TYR A 21 -2.32 -2.15 -9.28
CA TYR A 21 -1.43 -1.01 -9.22
C TYR A 21 -0.27 -1.19 -10.18
N GLN A 22 0.03 -0.17 -10.96
CA GLN A 22 1.33 -0.04 -11.60
C GLN A 22 2.27 0.67 -10.63
N TYR A 23 3.49 0.15 -10.50
CA TYR A 23 4.49 0.73 -9.62
C TYR A 23 5.87 0.76 -10.27
N GLY A 24 6.69 1.68 -9.79
CA GLY A 24 8.11 1.77 -10.11
C GLY A 24 8.92 1.90 -8.83
N SER A 25 10.06 1.21 -8.76
CA SER A 25 11.06 1.42 -7.73
C SER A 25 12.27 2.18 -8.27
N TYR A 26 13.07 2.73 -7.37
CA TYR A 26 14.26 3.49 -7.71
C TYR A 26 15.32 3.44 -6.60
N ASN A 27 16.58 3.50 -7.00
CA ASN A 27 17.73 3.78 -6.15
C ASN A 27 18.51 4.97 -6.73
N LEU A 28 18.45 6.14 -6.09
CA LEU A 28 19.20 7.29 -6.58
C LEU A 28 20.71 7.17 -6.34
N ASN A 29 21.14 6.22 -5.51
CA ASN A 29 22.55 5.98 -5.22
C ASN A 29 23.23 5.05 -6.23
N ASP A 30 22.46 4.36 -7.09
CA ASP A 30 22.98 3.43 -8.10
C ASP A 30 22.38 3.78 -9.47
N SER A 31 23.26 4.14 -10.42
CA SER A 31 22.86 4.55 -11.77
C SER A 31 22.06 3.48 -12.51
N ASN A 32 22.24 2.19 -12.17
CA ASN A 32 21.51 1.10 -12.81
C ASN A 32 20.03 1.06 -12.40
N TYR A 33 19.66 1.70 -11.29
CA TYR A 33 18.31 1.65 -10.72
C TYR A 33 17.72 3.05 -10.46
N CYS A 34 18.32 4.12 -10.99
CA CYS A 34 17.96 5.52 -10.69
C CYS A 34 16.52 5.92 -11.08
N ASN A 35 15.88 5.19 -12.01
CA ASN A 35 14.51 5.41 -12.51
C ASN A 35 14.08 6.90 -12.57
N ALA A 36 14.92 7.75 -13.15
CA ALA A 36 14.70 9.19 -13.21
C ALA A 36 13.43 9.55 -14.02
N GLU A 37 13.09 8.73 -15.01
CA GLU A 37 11.91 8.87 -15.88
C GLU A 37 10.59 8.51 -15.17
N ARG A 38 10.67 7.99 -13.94
CA ARG A 38 9.54 7.52 -13.15
C ARG A 38 8.67 6.45 -13.82
N VAL A 39 9.32 5.51 -14.49
CA VAL A 39 8.66 4.39 -15.17
C VAL A 39 7.99 3.48 -14.13
N CYS A 40 6.71 3.16 -14.35
CA CYS A 40 5.96 2.15 -13.62
C CYS A 40 5.73 0.92 -14.50
N ASP A 41 6.67 -0.01 -14.49
CA ASP A 41 6.59 -1.26 -15.24
C ASP A 41 6.39 -2.50 -14.35
N GLY A 42 6.45 -2.33 -13.03
CA GLY A 42 6.05 -3.34 -12.07
C GLY A 42 4.54 -3.32 -11.85
N THR A 43 3.97 -4.45 -11.44
CA THR A 43 2.55 -4.59 -11.14
C THR A 43 2.33 -5.18 -9.75
N ILE A 44 1.38 -4.62 -8.99
CA ILE A 44 0.89 -5.16 -7.72
C ILE A 44 -0.60 -5.43 -7.89
N THR A 45 -1.00 -6.70 -7.81
CA THR A 45 -2.41 -7.11 -7.88
C THR A 45 -2.89 -7.47 -6.48
N ILE A 46 -4.01 -6.88 -6.06
CA ILE A 46 -4.62 -7.13 -4.75
C ILE A 46 -6.08 -7.52 -4.98
N ASP A 47 -6.46 -8.68 -4.48
CA ASP A 47 -7.86 -9.08 -4.34
C ASP A 47 -8.49 -8.26 -3.21
N LYS A 48 -9.63 -7.60 -3.47
CA LYS A 48 -10.32 -6.77 -2.48
C LYS A 48 -10.84 -7.56 -1.30
N GLU A 49 -11.12 -8.86 -1.45
CA GLU A 49 -11.45 -9.73 -0.33
C GLU A 49 -10.29 -9.88 0.66
N SER A 50 -9.06 -9.58 0.23
CA SER A 50 -7.89 -9.58 1.11
C SER A 50 -7.78 -8.34 1.99
N LEU A 51 -8.50 -7.26 1.66
CA LEU A 51 -8.46 -6.01 2.39
C LEU A 51 -9.13 -6.16 3.76
N VAL A 52 -8.31 -6.25 4.79
CA VAL A 52 -8.78 -6.36 6.18
C VAL A 52 -9.46 -5.06 6.60
N GLU A 53 -10.74 -5.14 6.95
CA GLU A 53 -11.47 -3.99 7.47
C GLU A 53 -11.00 -3.57 8.87
N PRO A 54 -10.91 -2.26 9.14
CA PRO A 54 -10.59 -1.76 10.47
C PRO A 54 -11.70 -2.09 11.46
N GLU A 55 -11.36 -2.22 12.74
CA GLU A 55 -12.39 -2.29 13.78
C GLU A 55 -12.95 -0.89 14.05
N ILE A 56 -14.28 -0.73 13.99
CA ILE A 56 -14.94 0.56 14.16
C ILE A 56 -15.47 0.67 15.59
N HIS A 57 -14.91 1.58 16.37
CA HIS A 57 -15.37 1.92 17.72
C HIS A 57 -16.16 3.22 17.68
N GLU A 58 -17.42 3.13 18.10
CA GLU A 58 -18.32 4.28 18.15
C GLU A 58 -18.61 4.70 19.59
N LYS A 59 -18.51 6.00 19.85
CA LYS A 59 -18.83 6.56 21.16
C LYS A 59 -19.58 7.87 21.02
N LEU A 60 -20.77 7.96 21.61
CA LEU A 60 -21.46 9.24 21.78
C LEU A 60 -20.76 10.07 22.85
N LYS A 61 -20.11 11.16 22.44
CA LYS A 61 -19.45 12.10 23.36
C LYS A 61 -20.34 13.33 23.55
N ARG A 62 -20.66 13.63 24.81
CA ARG A 62 -21.31 14.90 25.20
C ARG A 62 -20.24 15.99 25.33
N PHE A 63 -20.44 17.11 24.66
CA PHE A 63 -19.57 18.28 24.73
C PHE A 63 -20.03 19.22 25.86
N PRO A 64 -19.17 20.16 26.31
CA PRO A 64 -19.52 21.13 27.36
C PRO A 64 -20.76 21.97 27.03
N ASN A 65 -21.06 22.17 25.74
CA ASN A 65 -22.27 22.84 25.25
C ASN A 65 -23.55 21.98 25.30
N GLY A 66 -23.51 20.80 25.93
CA GLY A 66 -24.63 19.88 26.06
C GLY A 66 -24.93 19.02 24.82
N LYS A 67 -24.40 19.37 23.64
CA LYS A 67 -24.60 18.61 22.39
C LYS A 67 -23.87 17.27 22.44
N LYS A 68 -24.47 16.23 21.86
CA LYS A 68 -23.84 14.91 21.67
C LYS A 68 -23.37 14.80 20.22
N LYS A 69 -22.16 14.27 20.00
CA LYS A 69 -21.64 13.91 18.67
C LYS A 69 -21.19 12.45 18.71
N LEU A 70 -21.47 11.72 17.63
CA LEU A 70 -20.88 10.40 17.42
C LEU A 70 -19.40 10.58 17.10
N MET A 71 -18.53 10.01 17.94
CA MET A 71 -17.10 9.91 17.70
C MET A 71 -16.82 8.51 17.18
N VAL A 72 -16.33 8.42 15.95
CA VAL A 72 -15.94 7.16 15.31
C VAL A 72 -14.41 7.07 15.35
N LYS A 73 -13.88 5.96 15.85
CA LYS A 73 -12.46 5.64 15.83
C LYS A 73 -12.26 4.34 15.07
N ARG A 74 -11.41 4.37 14.04
CA ARG A 74 -10.95 3.19 13.32
C ARG A 74 -9.69 2.65 13.99
N ILE A 75 -9.70 1.37 14.34
CA ILE A 75 -8.56 0.67 14.94
C ILE A 75 -7.98 -0.24 13.87
N VAL A 76 -6.68 -0.05 13.63
CA VAL A 76 -5.90 -0.82 12.66
C VAL A 76 -5.78 -2.26 13.17
N LYS A 77 -6.06 -3.23 12.30
CA LYS A 77 -5.89 -4.66 12.53
C LYS A 77 -4.63 -5.15 11.82
N ASP A 78 -4.02 -6.17 12.42
CA ASP A 78 -2.91 -6.88 11.80
C ASP A 78 -3.36 -7.57 10.51
N VAL A 79 -2.50 -7.54 9.48
CA VAL A 79 -2.79 -8.09 8.16
C VAL A 79 -1.88 -9.30 7.93
N PRO A 80 -2.43 -10.49 7.65
CA PRO A 80 -1.62 -11.70 7.45
C PRO A 80 -0.99 -11.74 6.05
N TYR A 81 -0.08 -10.80 5.75
CA TYR A 81 0.51 -10.60 4.41
C TYR A 81 1.08 -11.88 3.78
N LYS A 82 1.76 -12.70 4.58
CA LYS A 82 2.33 -13.98 4.12
C LYS A 82 1.23 -14.92 3.59
N ASN A 83 0.16 -15.10 4.35
CA ASN A 83 -0.95 -15.96 3.95
C ASN A 83 -1.66 -15.40 2.72
N LEU A 84 -1.81 -14.08 2.62
CA LEU A 84 -2.43 -13.44 1.45
C LEU A 84 -1.60 -13.63 0.18
N PHE A 85 -0.28 -13.57 0.30
CA PHE A 85 0.64 -13.80 -0.81
C PHE A 85 0.66 -15.28 -1.23
N GLU A 86 0.79 -16.21 -0.27
CA GLU A 86 0.78 -17.66 -0.55
C GLU A 86 -0.54 -18.14 -1.18
N ASN A 87 -1.67 -17.53 -0.79
CA ASN A 87 -2.98 -17.81 -1.39
C ASN A 87 -3.21 -17.08 -2.73
N GLY A 88 -2.22 -16.32 -3.23
CA GLY A 88 -2.32 -15.60 -4.50
C GLY A 88 -3.26 -14.39 -4.50
N LYS A 89 -3.74 -13.96 -3.32
CA LYS A 89 -4.57 -12.75 -3.16
C LYS A 89 -3.77 -11.47 -3.32
N ILE A 90 -2.46 -11.54 -3.08
CA ILE A 90 -1.50 -10.48 -3.40
C ILE A 90 -0.50 -11.08 -4.39
N GLN A 91 -0.33 -10.44 -5.53
CA GLN A 91 0.66 -10.84 -6.54
C GLN A 91 1.53 -9.66 -6.92
N ILE A 92 2.82 -9.92 -7.10
CA ILE A 92 3.82 -8.91 -7.41
C ILE A 92 4.55 -9.31 -8.70
N GLN A 93 4.59 -8.40 -9.66
CA GLN A 93 5.50 -8.45 -10.80
C GLN A 93 6.54 -7.36 -10.59
N ASN A 94 7.81 -7.76 -10.53
CA ASN A 94 8.91 -6.86 -10.21
C ASN A 94 9.09 -5.78 -11.27
N SER A 95 9.34 -4.54 -10.84
CA SER A 95 9.76 -3.46 -11.74
C SER A 95 11.18 -3.72 -12.25
N LYS A 96 11.55 -3.15 -13.41
CA LYS A 96 12.92 -3.33 -13.96
C LYS A 96 13.99 -2.72 -13.06
N ASN A 97 13.64 -1.63 -12.38
CA ASN A 97 14.54 -0.91 -11.49
C ASN A 97 14.57 -1.47 -10.06
N CYS A 98 14.07 -2.68 -9.87
CA CYS A 98 14.15 -3.44 -8.63
C CYS A 98 15.61 -3.66 -8.21
N TRP A 99 16.10 -2.83 -7.29
CA TRP A 99 17.42 -3.00 -6.69
C TRP A 99 17.44 -4.21 -5.74
N GLN A 100 16.47 -4.29 -4.81
CA GLN A 100 16.48 -5.27 -3.71
C GLN A 100 15.29 -6.18 -3.77
N LYS A 101 15.54 -7.48 -3.57
CA LYS A 101 14.49 -8.50 -3.49
C LYS A 101 14.36 -9.04 -2.07
N SER A 102 13.16 -9.42 -1.68
CA SER A 102 12.88 -10.23 -0.49
C SER A 102 13.40 -11.66 -0.69
N VAL A 103 13.35 -12.46 0.38
CA VAL A 103 13.71 -13.89 0.35
C VAL A 103 12.87 -14.64 -0.70
N ASP A 104 11.62 -14.22 -0.88
CA ASP A 104 10.66 -14.78 -1.85
C ASP A 104 10.87 -14.27 -3.29
N GLY A 105 11.90 -13.43 -3.52
CA GLY A 105 12.25 -12.91 -4.84
C GLY A 105 11.47 -11.68 -5.29
N ASN A 106 10.61 -11.10 -4.44
CA ASN A 106 9.80 -9.93 -4.76
C ASN A 106 10.51 -8.61 -4.44
N ASP A 107 10.22 -7.55 -5.20
CA ASP A 107 10.77 -6.22 -4.96
C ASP A 107 10.46 -5.74 -3.53
N TYR A 108 11.50 -5.38 -2.79
CA TYR A 108 11.40 -4.87 -1.43
C TYR A 108 10.52 -3.62 -1.34
N ILE A 109 10.57 -2.76 -2.36
CA ILE A 109 9.77 -1.54 -2.44
C ILE A 109 8.29 -1.87 -2.67
N ALA A 110 7.98 -2.91 -3.46
CA ALA A 110 6.61 -3.34 -3.67
C ALA A 110 5.93 -3.72 -2.34
N TRP A 111 6.65 -4.42 -1.46
CA TRP A 111 6.16 -4.75 -0.12
C TRP A 111 5.83 -3.53 0.73
N HIS A 112 6.70 -2.51 0.74
CA HIS A 112 6.43 -1.26 1.45
C HIS A 112 5.22 -0.50 0.87
N LEU A 113 5.07 -0.51 -0.46
CA LEU A 113 3.90 0.08 -1.11
C LEU A 113 2.62 -0.67 -0.71
N ILE A 114 2.65 -2.01 -0.68
CA ILE A 114 1.52 -2.85 -0.21
C ILE A 114 1.17 -2.50 1.24
N TRP A 115 2.14 -2.44 2.15
CA TRP A 115 1.91 -2.06 3.54
C TRP A 115 1.26 -0.68 3.67
N ASN A 116 1.73 0.28 2.89
CA ASN A 116 1.18 1.63 2.86
C ASN A 116 -0.26 1.65 2.31
N ILE A 117 -0.57 0.88 1.25
CA ILE A 117 -1.92 0.73 0.70
C ILE A 117 -2.88 0.18 1.75
N PHE A 118 -2.53 -0.93 2.41
CA PHE A 118 -3.38 -1.53 3.45
C PHE A 118 -3.55 -0.61 4.65
N SER A 119 -2.49 0.08 5.06
CA SER A 119 -2.54 1.05 6.16
C SER A 119 -3.50 2.21 5.84
N GLU A 120 -3.40 2.80 4.66
CA GLU A 120 -4.30 3.89 4.25
C GLU A 120 -5.73 3.41 4.06
N TYR A 121 -5.93 2.20 3.52
CA TYR A 121 -7.26 1.59 3.45
C TYR A 121 -7.87 1.45 4.86
N GLN A 122 -7.13 0.96 5.85
CA GLN A 122 -7.67 0.82 7.20
C GLN A 122 -7.92 2.16 7.91
N LYS A 123 -7.14 3.20 7.62
CA LYS A 123 -7.37 4.55 8.18
C LYS A 123 -8.58 5.23 7.54
N ASN A 124 -8.66 5.21 6.22
CA ASN A 124 -9.59 6.04 5.45
C ASN A 124 -10.80 5.26 4.91
N GLY A 125 -10.74 3.93 4.90
CA GLY A 125 -11.78 3.06 4.35
C GLY A 125 -11.87 3.14 2.82
N ILE A 126 -10.88 3.76 2.18
CA ILE A 126 -10.84 4.02 0.75
C ILE A 126 -9.51 3.48 0.24
N ILE A 127 -9.57 2.71 -0.84
CA ILE A 127 -8.38 2.22 -1.54
C ILE A 127 -7.67 3.44 -2.16
N PRO A 128 -6.40 3.71 -1.83
CA PRO A 128 -5.73 4.91 -2.28
C PRO A 128 -5.40 4.86 -3.77
N ASP A 129 -5.75 5.91 -4.52
CA ASP A 129 -5.48 6.01 -5.96
C ASP A 129 -3.98 5.99 -6.30
N LYS A 130 -3.16 6.52 -5.39
CA LYS A 130 -1.70 6.60 -5.52
C LYS A 130 -1.03 6.52 -4.16
N MET A 131 0.15 5.89 -4.11
CA MET A 131 0.99 5.84 -2.93
C MET A 131 2.46 6.01 -3.30
N SER A 132 3.27 6.45 -2.34
CA SER A 132 4.72 6.50 -2.47
C SER A 132 5.40 6.07 -1.18
N TYR A 133 6.59 5.53 -1.30
CA TYR A 133 7.48 5.19 -0.21
C TYR A 133 8.86 5.70 -0.54
N ASN A 134 9.46 6.52 0.31
CA ASN A 134 10.78 7.10 0.07
C ASN A 134 11.59 7.08 1.37
N VAL A 135 12.87 6.68 1.28
CA VAL A 135 13.84 6.59 2.39
C VAL A 135 15.11 7.36 2.05
#